data_AF-A0A6H5J9G0-F1
#
_entry.id   AF-A0A6H5J9G0-F1
#
_cell.length_a   1.000
_cell.length_b   1.000
_cell.length_c   1.000
_cell.angle_alpha   90.00
_cell.angle_beta   90.00
_cell.angle_gamma   90.00
#
_symmetry.space_group_name_H-M   'P 1'
#
loop_
_entity.id
_entity.type
_entity.pdbx_description
1 polymer ?
#
loop_
_entity_poly.entity_id
_entity_poly.type
_entity_poly.pdbx_seq_one_letter_code
_entity_poly.pdbx_strand_id
1 'polypeptide(L)'
;MLHNDEHGQYWSYHLFEYGKNKEGYWTGLKMLEHMADVLDMLTVLYPDRAPVGLFDWSSCHDCLEVGAPSVKRMNLGVGGVRNGEELAPMDAVTILEDTPKLPAGTVQHLTFRRGDPPPFHSPHLRPAEYVGKLKGMRQVLWERGLLVKGMTKTGGSGEEQDLRKSMEHVLGEQKDFKEVDSSLVLLMQRHGGGYLMLPKYHCECSLIELVWGRAKDWTRKNCTYSLECLRKNVPLSFRSEKDRQAVSVVQGYCKKAYTHALMYRETRVEGPEGKKTYKKYKSHRRPTPKEWRQ
;
A
#
# COMPACT_ATOMS: atom_id res chain seq x y z
N MET A 1 2.94 15.43 14.63
CA MET A 1 2.98 16.36 15.78
C MET A 1 1.59 16.41 16.36
N LEU A 2 1.43 15.94 17.59
CA LEU A 2 0.15 15.92 18.30
C LEU A 2 -0.20 17.34 18.79
N HIS A 3 -1.45 17.73 18.60
CA HIS A 3 -2.01 18.99 19.03
C HIS A 3 -3.26 18.73 19.87
N ASN A 4 -3.57 19.65 20.77
CA ASN A 4 -4.83 19.64 21.50
C ASN A 4 -5.37 21.06 21.72
N ASP A 5 -6.66 21.18 21.99
CA ASP A 5 -7.27 22.41 22.49
C ASP A 5 -7.53 22.34 24.00
N GLU A 6 -8.01 23.46 24.54
CA GLU A 6 -8.42 23.61 25.95
C GLU A 6 -9.64 22.77 26.33
N HIS A 7 -10.35 22.21 25.35
CA HIS A 7 -11.52 21.36 25.54
C HIS A 7 -11.19 19.87 25.43
N GLY A 8 -9.91 19.50 25.32
CA GLY A 8 -9.47 18.11 25.24
C GLY A 8 -9.76 17.44 23.90
N GLN A 9 -9.96 18.21 22.81
CA GLN A 9 -9.90 17.65 21.47
C GLN A 9 -8.45 17.51 21.04
N TYR A 10 -8.09 16.35 20.48
CA TYR A 10 -6.76 16.07 19.99
C TYR A 10 -6.76 15.88 18.47
N TRP A 11 -5.72 16.33 17.80
CA TRP A 11 -5.50 16.10 16.38
C TRP A 11 -4.02 16.04 16.04
N SER A 12 -3.67 15.36 14.95
CA SER A 12 -2.32 15.35 14.40
C SER A 12 -2.38 15.68 12.92
N TYR A 13 -1.40 16.45 12.44
CA TYR A 13 -1.17 16.63 11.01
C TYR A 13 0.31 16.92 10.75
N HIS A 14 0.74 16.63 9.52
CA HIS A 14 2.06 17.00 9.02
C HIS A 14 1.88 17.83 7.75
N LEU A 15 2.57 18.97 7.68
CA LEU A 15 2.67 19.74 6.46
C LEU A 15 3.90 19.26 5.69
N PHE A 16 3.68 18.89 4.44
CA PHE A 16 4.74 18.52 3.53
C PHE A 16 5.13 19.72 2.69
N GLU A 17 6.37 20.16 2.84
CA GLU A 17 6.93 21.24 2.06
C GLU A 17 7.39 20.75 0.69
N TYR A 18 7.16 21.54 -0.34
CA TYR A 18 7.72 21.25 -1.66
C TYR A 18 9.24 21.44 -1.58
N GLY A 19 9.99 20.44 -2.04
CA GLY A 19 11.44 20.45 -2.00
C GLY A 19 12.02 19.95 -3.32
N LYS A 20 13.34 20.03 -3.44
CA LYS A 20 14.04 19.43 -4.58
C LYS A 20 14.04 17.90 -4.40
N ASN A 21 14.25 17.15 -5.48
CA ASN A 21 14.50 15.70 -5.40
C ASN A 21 13.50 14.87 -4.56
N LYS A 22 12.21 15.22 -4.59
CA LYS A 22 11.11 14.52 -3.88
C LYS A 22 11.13 14.62 -2.34
N GLU A 23 11.88 15.54 -1.73
CA GLU A 23 11.93 15.74 -0.26
C GLU A 23 10.52 15.86 0.39
N GLY A 24 9.61 16.52 -0.32
CA GLY A 24 8.21 16.72 0.09
C GLY A 24 7.24 15.57 -0.19
N TYR A 25 7.68 14.46 -0.79
CA TYR A 25 6.74 13.44 -1.25
C TYR A 25 6.20 12.63 -0.07
N TRP A 26 4.93 12.24 -0.17
CA TRP A 26 4.30 11.27 0.73
C TRP A 26 4.87 9.86 0.43
N THR A 27 5.37 9.18 1.45
CA THR A 27 6.00 7.86 1.34
C THR A 27 5.37 6.88 2.32
N GLY A 28 5.56 5.58 2.09
CA GLY A 28 5.13 4.54 3.03
C GLY A 28 5.71 4.74 4.44
N LEU A 29 6.98 5.14 4.55
CA LEU A 29 7.60 5.44 5.84
C LEU A 29 6.91 6.60 6.57
N LYS A 30 6.69 7.73 5.88
CA LYS A 30 5.97 8.89 6.45
C LYS A 30 4.54 8.53 6.86
N MET A 31 3.90 7.62 6.14
CA MET A 31 2.60 7.09 6.52
C MET A 31 2.66 6.29 7.81
N LEU A 32 3.64 5.40 7.95
CA LEU A 32 3.81 4.58 9.16
C LEU A 32 4.09 5.45 10.38
N GLU A 33 4.98 6.44 10.25
CA GLU A 33 5.27 7.42 11.30
C GLU A 33 4.00 8.15 11.74
N HIS A 34 3.23 8.68 10.77
CA HIS A 34 2.00 9.40 11.08
C HIS A 34 0.90 8.48 11.65
N MET A 35 0.83 7.23 11.19
CA MET A 35 -0.13 6.26 11.72
C MET A 35 0.22 5.86 13.16
N ALA A 36 1.50 5.71 13.50
CA ALA A 36 1.93 5.43 14.86
C ALA A 36 1.50 6.56 15.81
N ASP A 37 1.73 7.83 15.45
CA ASP A 37 1.24 9.00 16.21
C ASP A 37 -0.28 8.93 16.45
N VAL A 38 -1.06 8.54 15.43
CA VAL A 38 -2.52 8.42 15.52
C VAL A 38 -2.92 7.25 16.43
N LEU A 39 -2.26 6.10 16.34
CA LEU A 39 -2.57 4.93 17.16
C LEU A 39 -2.22 5.16 18.64
N ASP A 40 -1.10 5.82 18.93
CA ASP A 40 -0.74 6.23 20.29
C ASP A 40 -1.81 7.17 20.87
N MET A 41 -2.24 8.16 20.09
CA MET A 41 -3.33 9.06 20.48
C MET A 41 -4.63 8.29 20.76
N LEU A 42 -5.02 7.37 19.87
CA LEU A 42 -6.25 6.58 20.06
C LEU A 42 -6.17 5.66 21.28
N THR A 43 -5.00 5.12 21.60
CA THR A 43 -4.78 4.29 22.80
C THR A 43 -4.99 5.08 24.08
N VAL A 44 -4.56 6.35 24.11
CA VAL A 44 -4.79 7.24 25.26
C VAL A 44 -6.25 7.68 25.36
N LEU A 45 -6.87 8.03 24.23
CA LEU A 45 -8.25 8.54 24.22
C LEU A 45 -9.30 7.45 24.44
N TYR A 46 -9.02 6.23 24.00
CA TYR A 46 -9.95 5.11 24.02
C TYR A 46 -9.26 3.82 24.49
N PRO A 47 -8.76 3.76 25.74
CA PRO A 47 -7.96 2.64 26.23
C PRO A 47 -8.68 1.28 26.17
N ASP A 48 -10.01 1.29 26.26
CA ASP A 48 -10.85 0.08 26.22
C ASP A 48 -11.34 -0.27 24.80
N ARG A 49 -10.79 0.36 23.75
CA ARG A 49 -11.23 0.16 22.36
C ARG A 49 -10.04 -0.16 21.46
N ALA A 50 -10.23 -1.16 20.60
CA ALA A 50 -9.29 -1.44 19.52
C ALA A 50 -9.53 -0.49 18.33
N PRO A 51 -8.50 0.22 17.84
CA PRO A 51 -8.63 1.06 16.65
C PRO A 51 -8.79 0.18 15.40
N VAL A 52 -9.65 0.58 14.47
CA VAL A 52 -9.78 -0.09 13.17
C VAL A 52 -9.51 0.92 12.05
N GLY A 53 -8.50 0.62 11.24
CA GLY A 53 -8.12 1.43 10.08
C GLY A 53 -8.84 0.95 8.83
N LEU A 54 -9.43 1.87 8.07
CA LEU A 54 -10.08 1.61 6.79
C LEU A 54 -9.27 2.28 5.68
N PHE A 55 -8.69 1.48 4.79
CA PHE A 55 -7.70 1.93 3.81
C PHE A 55 -8.15 1.70 2.36
N ASP A 56 -7.78 2.62 1.47
CA ASP A 56 -7.97 2.47 0.03
C ASP A 56 -6.79 1.72 -0.63
N TRP A 57 -6.82 1.53 -1.95
CA TRP A 57 -5.76 0.85 -2.70
C TRP A 57 -4.65 1.82 -3.13
N SER A 58 -4.06 2.51 -2.16
CA SER A 58 -2.87 3.35 -2.37
C SER A 58 -1.59 2.52 -2.27
N SER A 59 -0.61 2.80 -3.13
CA SER A 59 0.67 2.08 -3.14
C SER A 59 1.50 2.27 -1.86
N CYS A 60 1.20 3.28 -1.04
CA CYS A 60 1.85 3.44 0.26
C CYS A 60 1.44 2.38 1.29
N HIS A 61 0.29 1.71 1.10
CA HIS A 61 -0.20 0.66 2.00
C HIS A 61 0.51 -0.67 1.81
N ASP A 62 1.12 -0.87 0.63
CA ASP A 62 1.90 -2.06 0.28
C ASP A 62 3.38 -1.94 0.72
N CYS A 63 3.71 -0.97 1.58
CA CYS A 63 5.06 -0.83 2.10
C CYS A 63 5.38 -2.01 3.02
N LEU A 64 6.44 -2.76 2.71
CA LEU A 64 6.90 -3.90 3.50
C LEU A 64 8.02 -3.48 4.45
N GLU A 65 8.22 -4.23 5.53
CA GLU A 65 9.32 -4.01 6.46
C GLU A 65 10.69 -4.22 5.76
N VAL A 66 11.74 -3.67 6.37
CA VAL A 66 13.12 -3.89 5.93
C VAL A 66 13.42 -5.39 6.07
N GLY A 67 13.94 -6.00 5.01
CA GLY A 67 14.24 -7.44 4.97
C GLY A 67 13.06 -8.36 4.60
N ALA A 68 11.82 -7.85 4.57
CA ALA A 68 10.67 -8.68 4.17
C ALA A 68 10.81 -9.21 2.72
N PRO A 69 10.37 -10.44 2.42
CA PRO A 69 10.45 -10.98 1.07
C PRO A 69 9.62 -10.15 0.09
N SER A 70 10.19 -9.80 -1.07
CA SER A 70 9.49 -9.01 -2.09
C SER A 70 10.06 -9.26 -3.47
N VAL A 71 9.26 -9.87 -4.33
CA VAL A 71 9.68 -10.20 -5.69
C VAL A 71 10.06 -8.94 -6.49
N LYS A 72 9.37 -7.81 -6.27
CA LYS A 72 9.68 -6.52 -6.90
C LYS A 72 11.09 -6.00 -6.58
N ARG A 73 11.65 -6.41 -5.44
CA ARG A 73 13.01 -6.05 -5.02
C ARG A 73 14.06 -7.07 -5.48
N MET A 74 13.68 -8.20 -6.08
CA MET A 74 14.63 -9.22 -6.53
C MET A 74 15.17 -8.92 -7.94
N ASN A 75 16.40 -9.35 -8.18
CA ASN A 75 16.99 -9.37 -9.52
C ASN A 75 16.80 -10.72 -10.21
N LEU A 76 17.15 -10.78 -11.49
CA LEU A 76 17.14 -12.04 -12.25
C LEU A 76 18.30 -12.96 -11.87
N GLY A 77 19.49 -12.40 -11.68
CA GLY A 77 20.72 -13.10 -11.34
C GLY A 77 21.22 -12.81 -9.93
N VAL A 78 22.48 -13.15 -9.65
CA VAL A 78 23.12 -12.98 -8.34
C VAL A 78 23.25 -11.51 -7.94
N GLY A 79 22.98 -11.22 -6.67
CA GLY A 79 23.19 -9.93 -6.04
C GLY A 79 22.20 -8.87 -6.50
N GLY A 80 22.52 -7.62 -6.19
CA GLY A 80 21.73 -6.50 -6.64
C GLY A 80 22.02 -5.19 -5.97
N VAL A 81 22.19 -4.17 -6.79
CA VAL A 81 22.36 -2.78 -6.38
C VAL A 81 21.16 -1.99 -6.87
N ARG A 82 20.49 -1.26 -5.97
CA ARG A 82 19.46 -0.29 -6.34
C ARG A 82 19.90 1.08 -5.86
N ASN A 83 20.06 2.01 -6.79
CA ASN A 83 20.52 3.38 -6.50
C ASN A 83 21.89 3.44 -5.77
N GLY A 84 22.82 2.52 -6.05
CA GLY A 84 24.15 2.50 -5.43
C GLY A 84 24.23 1.76 -4.10
N GLU A 85 23.11 1.32 -3.54
CA GLU A 85 23.07 0.52 -2.30
C GLU A 85 22.75 -0.95 -2.61
N GLU A 86 23.43 -1.87 -1.92
CA GLU A 86 23.02 -3.27 -1.92
C GLU A 86 21.62 -3.37 -1.33
N LEU A 87 20.76 -4.15 -1.99
CA LEU A 87 19.41 -4.40 -1.50
C LEU A 87 19.51 -5.07 -0.12
N ALA A 88 18.85 -4.48 0.89
CA ALA A 88 18.79 -5.06 2.23
C ALA A 88 18.43 -6.55 2.14
N PRO A 89 19.21 -7.44 2.76
CA PRO A 89 19.06 -8.87 2.51
C PRO A 89 17.73 -9.35 3.05
N MET A 90 16.91 -9.90 2.15
CA MET A 90 15.93 -10.90 2.54
C MET A 90 16.74 -12.15 2.85
N ASP A 91 16.81 -12.58 4.11
CA ASP A 91 17.69 -13.70 4.45
C ASP A 91 17.09 -15.04 3.98
N ALA A 92 15.86 -15.32 4.40
CA ALA A 92 15.18 -16.57 4.12
C ALA A 92 13.66 -16.43 4.15
N VAL A 93 13.00 -17.40 3.56
CA VAL A 93 11.55 -17.59 3.63
C VAL A 93 11.26 -19.03 4.03
N THR A 94 10.16 -19.24 4.77
CA THR A 94 9.62 -20.59 4.99
C THR A 94 8.62 -20.86 3.89
N ILE A 95 8.82 -21.95 3.15
CA ILE A 95 7.90 -22.40 2.11
C ILE A 95 6.56 -22.75 2.77
N LEU A 96 5.48 -22.08 2.35
CA LEU A 96 4.15 -22.28 2.95
C LEU A 96 3.32 -23.35 2.23
N GLU A 97 3.68 -23.70 0.99
CA GLU A 97 3.03 -24.76 0.20
C GLU A 97 4.05 -25.57 -0.57
N ASP A 98 3.76 -26.86 -0.80
CA ASP A 98 4.63 -27.73 -1.56
C ASP A 98 4.95 -27.15 -2.94
N THR A 99 6.24 -27.07 -3.22
CA THR A 99 6.76 -26.79 -4.56
C THR A 99 7.31 -28.10 -5.15
N PRO A 100 7.50 -28.20 -6.48
CA PRO A 100 8.00 -29.42 -7.11
C PRO A 100 9.30 -30.01 -6.52
N LYS A 101 10.16 -29.18 -5.91
CA LYS A 101 11.42 -29.62 -5.31
C LYS A 101 11.56 -29.37 -3.80
N LEU A 102 10.78 -28.45 -3.23
CA LEU A 102 10.85 -28.10 -1.81
C LEU A 102 9.47 -28.28 -1.16
N PRO A 103 9.33 -29.14 -0.15
CA PRO A 103 8.07 -29.29 0.57
C PRO A 103 7.78 -28.10 1.48
N ALA A 104 6.52 -27.95 1.88
CA ALA A 104 6.09 -26.98 2.88
C ALA A 104 6.85 -27.15 4.21
N GLY A 105 7.11 -26.04 4.88
CA GLY A 105 7.95 -25.97 6.09
C GLY A 105 9.46 -25.89 5.81
N THR A 106 9.90 -26.10 4.57
CA THR A 106 11.33 -25.93 4.21
C THR A 106 11.74 -24.46 4.31
N VAL A 107 12.87 -24.19 4.95
CA VAL A 107 13.48 -22.86 4.92
C VAL A 107 14.30 -22.71 3.65
N GLN A 108 13.91 -21.80 2.77
CA GLN A 108 14.70 -21.41 1.60
C GLN A 108 15.48 -20.13 1.90
N HIS A 109 16.80 -20.24 1.89
CA HIS A 109 17.67 -19.07 1.97
C HIS A 109 17.67 -18.31 0.64
N LEU A 110 17.42 -17.01 0.72
CA LEU A 110 17.42 -16.08 -0.39
C LEU A 110 18.78 -15.39 -0.55
N THR A 111 19.75 -15.68 0.31
CA THR A 111 21.17 -15.34 0.14
C THR A 111 21.99 -16.61 -0.09
N PHE A 112 23.09 -16.51 -0.84
CA PHE A 112 24.05 -17.61 -0.96
C PHE A 112 24.90 -17.70 0.30
N ARG A 113 24.94 -18.87 0.92
CA ARG A 113 25.70 -19.13 2.14
C ARG A 113 27.07 -19.72 1.85
N ARG A 114 27.95 -19.67 2.84
CA ARG A 114 29.26 -20.31 2.74
C ARG A 114 29.06 -21.83 2.60
N GLY A 115 29.60 -22.40 1.53
CA GLY A 115 29.46 -23.83 1.21
C GLY A 115 28.35 -24.14 0.21
N ASP A 116 27.49 -23.17 -0.14
CA ASP A 116 26.55 -23.33 -1.24
C ASP A 116 27.30 -23.54 -2.57
N PRO A 117 26.75 -24.32 -3.51
CA PRO A 117 27.29 -24.39 -4.86
C PRO A 117 27.09 -23.03 -5.58
N PRO A 118 27.87 -22.76 -6.65
CA PRO A 118 27.63 -21.60 -7.48
C PRO A 118 26.21 -21.63 -8.08
N PRO A 119 25.66 -20.47 -8.47
CA PRO A 119 24.34 -20.39 -9.10
C PRO A 119 24.24 -21.31 -10.31
N PHE A 120 23.10 -21.99 -10.49
CA PHE A 120 22.96 -23.01 -11.54
C PHE A 120 23.19 -22.46 -12.96
N HIS A 121 22.92 -21.16 -13.16
CA HIS A 121 23.06 -20.45 -14.44
C HIS A 121 24.42 -19.77 -14.61
N SER A 122 25.31 -19.87 -13.61
CA SER A 122 26.65 -19.29 -13.65
C SER A 122 27.64 -20.16 -12.84
N PRO A 123 27.86 -21.42 -13.25
CA PRO A 123 28.65 -22.40 -12.48
C PRO A 123 30.15 -22.05 -12.40
N HIS A 124 30.62 -21.08 -13.18
CA HIS A 124 32.01 -20.64 -13.22
C HIS A 124 32.35 -19.58 -12.13
N LEU A 125 31.34 -19.04 -11.43
CA LEU A 125 31.58 -18.03 -10.40
C LEU A 125 32.32 -18.64 -9.20
N ARG A 126 33.34 -17.94 -8.72
CA ARG A 126 34.06 -18.34 -7.50
C ARG A 126 33.26 -17.95 -6.25
N PRO A 127 33.44 -18.65 -5.11
CA PRO A 127 32.72 -18.33 -3.87
C PRO A 127 32.77 -16.85 -3.46
N ALA A 128 33.93 -16.19 -3.63
CA ALA A 128 34.09 -14.77 -3.33
C ALA A 128 33.17 -13.83 -4.15
N GLU A 129 32.60 -14.32 -5.26
CA GLU A 129 31.79 -13.53 -6.19
C GLU A 129 30.29 -13.65 -5.91
N TYR A 130 29.84 -14.68 -5.19
CA TYR A 130 28.41 -14.93 -4.96
C TYR A 130 28.03 -15.16 -3.49
N VAL A 131 28.94 -15.66 -2.64
CA VAL A 131 28.63 -15.88 -1.22
C VAL A 131 28.32 -14.55 -0.54
N GLY A 132 27.27 -14.54 0.28
CA GLY A 132 26.71 -13.35 0.92
C GLY A 132 25.78 -12.52 0.04
N LYS A 133 25.75 -12.77 -1.28
CA LYS A 133 24.86 -12.05 -2.20
C LYS A 133 23.48 -12.66 -2.24
N LEU A 134 22.48 -11.83 -2.53
CA LEU A 134 21.11 -12.28 -2.77
C LEU A 134 21.03 -13.21 -3.99
N LYS A 135 20.18 -14.22 -3.89
CA LYS A 135 19.76 -15.09 -4.99
C LYS A 135 18.75 -14.35 -5.85
N GLY A 136 18.97 -14.38 -7.17
CA GLY A 136 18.00 -13.87 -8.13
C GLY A 136 16.80 -14.81 -8.29
N MET A 137 15.73 -14.29 -8.89
CA MET A 137 14.50 -15.04 -9.21
C MET A 137 14.79 -16.35 -9.94
N ARG A 138 15.78 -16.36 -10.86
CA ARG A 138 16.15 -17.59 -11.58
C ARG A 138 16.58 -18.70 -10.62
N GLN A 139 17.47 -18.36 -9.67
CA GLN A 139 17.99 -19.32 -8.70
C GLN A 139 16.88 -19.82 -7.78
N VAL A 140 16.07 -18.90 -7.24
CA VAL A 140 14.98 -19.22 -6.30
C VAL A 140 13.92 -20.12 -6.96
N LEU A 141 13.51 -19.81 -8.19
CA LEU A 141 12.57 -20.64 -8.95
C LEU A 141 13.17 -22.00 -9.35
N TRP A 142 14.46 -22.06 -9.66
CA TRP A 142 15.14 -23.31 -10.00
C TRP A 142 15.24 -24.27 -8.81
N GLU A 143 15.53 -23.73 -7.62
CA GLU A 143 15.55 -24.46 -6.35
C GLU A 143 14.16 -25.01 -6.00
N ARG A 144 13.08 -24.26 -6.29
CA ARG A 144 11.69 -24.70 -6.13
C ARG A 144 11.21 -25.67 -7.21
N GLY A 145 11.93 -25.78 -8.34
CA GLY A 145 11.49 -26.55 -9.50
C GLY A 145 10.39 -25.89 -10.33
N LEU A 146 10.21 -24.58 -10.19
CA LEU A 146 9.20 -23.77 -10.88
C LEU A 146 9.75 -23.04 -12.13
N LEU A 147 11.07 -23.08 -12.35
CA LEU A 147 11.69 -22.44 -13.49
C LEU A 147 11.43 -23.23 -14.78
N VAL A 148 10.77 -22.61 -15.76
CA VAL A 148 10.53 -23.20 -17.10
C VAL A 148 11.29 -22.47 -18.20
N LYS A 149 11.49 -23.16 -19.35
CA LYS A 149 12.20 -22.59 -20.51
C LYS A 149 11.45 -21.38 -21.08
N GLY A 150 12.19 -20.32 -21.40
CA GLY A 150 11.64 -19.10 -21.99
C GLY A 150 11.03 -18.11 -20.99
N MET A 151 11.15 -18.37 -19.69
CA MET A 151 10.78 -17.39 -18.66
C MET A 151 11.61 -16.10 -18.77
N THR A 152 10.94 -14.97 -18.64
CA THR A 152 11.54 -13.62 -18.53
C THR A 152 11.10 -12.98 -17.21
N LYS A 153 11.58 -11.76 -16.91
CA LYS A 153 11.19 -11.09 -15.65
C LYS A 153 9.67 -10.92 -15.54
N THR A 154 9.05 -10.40 -16.61
CA THR A 154 7.64 -10.00 -16.65
C THR A 154 6.78 -10.87 -17.54
N GLY A 155 7.35 -11.88 -18.21
CA GLY A 155 6.62 -12.76 -19.13
C GLY A 155 6.36 -12.16 -20.51
N GLY A 156 7.12 -11.14 -20.90
CA GLY A 156 6.90 -10.36 -22.12
C GLY A 156 6.29 -8.99 -21.84
N SER A 157 5.67 -8.40 -22.86
CA SER A 157 5.06 -7.07 -22.81
C SER A 157 3.82 -6.97 -23.70
N GLY A 158 2.82 -6.21 -23.28
CA GLY A 158 1.60 -5.98 -24.08
C GLY A 158 0.73 -7.22 -24.21
N GLU A 159 0.11 -7.39 -25.38
CA GLU A 159 -0.83 -8.49 -25.66
C GLU A 159 -0.17 -9.88 -25.68
N GLU A 160 1.15 -9.94 -25.86
CA GLU A 160 1.93 -11.20 -25.85
C GLU A 160 2.39 -11.62 -24.44
N GLN A 161 2.01 -10.87 -23.40
CA GLN A 161 2.44 -11.16 -22.03
C GLN A 161 1.85 -12.49 -21.54
N ASP A 162 2.73 -13.48 -21.32
CA ASP A 162 2.37 -14.76 -20.72
C ASP A 162 2.81 -14.78 -19.25
N LEU A 163 1.83 -14.66 -18.35
CA LEU A 163 2.06 -14.67 -16.91
C LEU A 163 2.69 -15.98 -16.41
N ARG A 164 2.49 -17.11 -17.09
CA ARG A 164 3.15 -18.38 -16.75
C ARG A 164 4.64 -18.36 -17.07
N LYS A 165 5.09 -17.43 -17.92
CA LYS A 165 6.50 -17.18 -18.25
C LYS A 165 7.07 -15.96 -17.53
N SER A 166 6.32 -15.34 -16.62
CA SER A 166 6.78 -14.22 -15.79
C SER A 166 7.34 -14.74 -14.48
N MET A 167 8.66 -14.61 -14.30
CA MET A 167 9.30 -14.98 -13.03
C MET A 167 8.77 -14.15 -11.86
N GLU A 168 8.47 -12.86 -12.10
CA GLU A 168 7.92 -11.97 -11.09
C GLU A 168 6.51 -12.41 -10.66
N HIS A 169 5.67 -12.80 -11.61
CA HIS A 169 4.32 -13.28 -11.30
C HIS A 169 4.34 -14.66 -10.64
N VAL A 170 5.05 -15.63 -11.23
CA VAL A 170 5.08 -17.01 -10.69
C VAL A 170 5.62 -17.05 -9.27
N LEU A 171 6.69 -16.30 -8.98
CA LEU A 171 7.22 -16.22 -7.62
C LEU A 171 6.32 -15.37 -6.72
N GLY A 172 5.71 -14.30 -7.24
CA GLY A 172 4.84 -13.41 -6.46
C GLY A 172 3.50 -14.04 -6.06
N GLU A 173 3.05 -15.07 -6.77
CA GLU A 173 1.86 -15.86 -6.40
C GLU A 173 2.15 -16.96 -5.38
N GLN A 174 3.42 -17.24 -5.06
CA GLN A 174 3.77 -18.17 -3.98
C GLN A 174 3.37 -17.56 -2.63
N LYS A 175 2.71 -18.34 -1.77
CA LYS A 175 2.17 -17.84 -0.50
C LYS A 175 3.20 -17.13 0.38
N ASP A 176 4.41 -17.63 0.45
CA ASP A 176 5.50 -17.05 1.25
C ASP A 176 5.99 -15.67 0.74
N PHE A 177 5.63 -15.28 -0.48
CA PHE A 177 5.82 -13.93 -1.03
C PHE A 177 4.53 -13.12 -1.08
N LYS A 178 3.38 -13.78 -1.24
CA LYS A 178 2.07 -13.16 -1.43
C LYS A 178 1.40 -12.74 -0.12
N GLU A 179 1.50 -13.59 0.90
CA GLU A 179 0.85 -13.44 2.20
C GLU A 179 1.76 -12.72 3.21
N VAL A 180 2.67 -11.89 2.71
CA VAL A 180 3.55 -11.07 3.52
C VAL A 180 2.77 -9.83 3.94
N ASP A 181 2.49 -9.73 5.24
CA ASP A 181 1.82 -8.55 5.79
C ASP A 181 2.65 -7.28 5.52
N SER A 182 1.95 -6.22 5.16
CA SER A 182 2.59 -4.91 5.00
C SER A 182 2.94 -4.33 6.36
N SER A 183 3.92 -3.42 6.39
CA SER A 183 4.31 -2.70 7.61
C SER A 183 3.13 -1.99 8.27
N LEU A 184 2.15 -1.55 7.47
CA LEU A 184 0.96 -0.89 7.98
C LEU A 184 0.04 -1.88 8.69
N VAL A 185 -0.15 -3.08 8.12
CA VAL A 185 -0.92 -4.16 8.77
C VAL A 185 -0.26 -4.56 10.09
N LEU A 186 1.06 -4.79 10.08
CA LEU A 186 1.83 -5.13 11.27
C LEU A 186 1.77 -4.03 12.33
N LEU A 187 1.84 -2.76 11.93
CA LEU A 187 1.69 -1.62 12.83
C LEU A 187 0.30 -1.62 13.49
N MET A 188 -0.77 -1.76 12.71
CA MET A 188 -2.13 -1.83 13.27
C MET A 188 -2.28 -2.98 14.28
N GLN A 189 -1.77 -4.17 13.94
CA GLN A 189 -1.82 -5.36 14.80
C GLN A 189 -1.03 -5.17 16.10
N ARG A 190 0.15 -4.54 16.05
CA ARG A 190 0.98 -4.23 17.24
C ARG A 190 0.26 -3.35 18.26
N HIS A 191 -0.65 -2.49 17.81
CA HIS A 191 -1.52 -1.67 18.66
C HIS A 191 -2.86 -2.35 19.01
N GLY A 192 -2.98 -3.66 18.78
CA GLY A 192 -4.22 -4.41 19.04
C GLY A 192 -5.38 -4.00 18.12
N GLY A 193 -5.08 -3.31 17.02
CA GLY A 193 -6.06 -2.77 16.09
C GLY A 193 -6.37 -3.68 14.90
N GLY A 194 -7.45 -3.35 14.20
CA GLY A 194 -7.88 -4.01 12.97
C GLY A 194 -7.48 -3.24 11.71
N TYR A 195 -7.34 -3.97 10.59
CA TYR A 195 -7.07 -3.41 9.28
C TYR A 195 -8.13 -3.87 8.28
N LEU A 196 -8.76 -2.94 7.58
CA LEU A 196 -9.78 -3.22 6.56
C LEU A 196 -9.42 -2.52 5.24
N MET A 197 -9.45 -3.28 4.16
CA MET A 197 -9.31 -2.76 2.80
C MET A 197 -10.66 -2.47 2.18
N LEU A 198 -10.78 -1.29 1.59
CA LEU A 198 -11.94 -0.93 0.77
C LEU A 198 -11.93 -1.70 -0.55
N PRO A 199 -13.09 -1.95 -1.15
CA PRO A 199 -13.16 -2.50 -2.50
C PRO A 199 -12.41 -1.62 -3.51
N LYS A 200 -11.64 -2.24 -4.41
CA LYS A 200 -10.84 -1.52 -5.39
C LYS A 200 -11.74 -0.77 -6.38
N TYR A 201 -11.43 0.50 -6.65
CA TYR A 201 -12.18 1.38 -7.56
C TYR A 201 -13.59 1.79 -7.10
N HIS A 202 -13.89 1.69 -5.80
CA HIS A 202 -15.17 2.08 -5.21
C HIS A 202 -14.98 3.21 -4.18
N CYS A 203 -14.66 4.42 -4.65
CA CYS A 203 -14.37 5.55 -3.76
C CYS A 203 -15.60 6.02 -2.97
N GLU A 204 -16.82 5.73 -3.43
CA GLU A 204 -18.08 5.94 -2.73
C GLU A 204 -18.22 5.12 -1.45
N CYS A 205 -17.45 4.03 -1.31
CA CYS A 205 -17.35 3.26 -0.07
C CYS A 205 -16.33 3.85 0.91
N SER A 206 -15.59 4.89 0.51
CA SER A 206 -14.56 5.52 1.34
C SER A 206 -15.12 6.75 2.07
N LEU A 207 -15.14 6.70 3.40
CA LEU A 207 -15.59 7.84 4.21
C LEU A 207 -14.69 9.08 4.01
N ILE A 208 -13.40 8.87 3.73
CA ILE A 208 -12.42 9.94 3.66
C ILE A 208 -12.70 10.90 2.50
N GLU A 209 -13.34 10.43 1.43
CA GLU A 209 -13.70 11.26 0.27
C GLU A 209 -14.74 12.33 0.63
N LEU A 210 -15.70 11.98 1.50
CA LEU A 210 -16.71 12.92 2.00
C LEU A 210 -16.08 13.93 2.96
N VAL A 211 -15.19 13.46 3.84
CA VAL A 211 -14.41 14.32 4.76
C VAL A 211 -13.58 15.33 3.96
N TRP A 212 -12.78 14.87 2.99
CA TRP A 212 -11.99 15.74 2.12
C TRP A 212 -12.86 16.65 1.26
N GLY A 213 -13.99 16.17 0.75
CA GLY A 213 -14.94 16.97 -0.02
C GLY A 213 -15.39 18.21 0.74
N ARG A 214 -15.79 18.03 2.00
CA ARG A 214 -16.20 19.13 2.88
C ARG A 214 -15.04 20.04 3.28
N ALA A 215 -13.90 19.45 3.65
CA ALA A 215 -12.69 20.21 3.97
C ALA A 215 -12.30 21.15 2.81
N LYS A 216 -12.24 20.62 1.58
CA LYS A 216 -11.92 21.39 0.37
C LYS A 216 -12.92 22.51 0.09
N ASP A 217 -14.22 22.26 0.24
CA ASP A 217 -15.26 23.28 0.04
C ASP A 217 -15.09 24.45 1.04
N TRP A 218 -14.90 24.13 2.32
CA TRP A 218 -14.67 25.13 3.35
C TRP A 218 -13.37 25.90 3.10
N THR A 219 -12.26 25.21 2.81
CA THR A 219 -10.97 25.87 2.54
C THR A 219 -11.10 26.83 1.36
N ARG A 220 -11.79 26.45 0.27
CA ARG A 220 -11.99 27.31 -0.91
C ARG A 220 -12.76 28.59 -0.59
N LYS A 221 -13.76 28.53 0.30
CA LYS A 221 -14.55 29.69 0.71
C LYS A 221 -13.79 30.65 1.64
N ASN A 222 -12.76 30.16 2.32
CA ASN A 222 -12.05 30.88 3.37
C ASN A 222 -10.59 31.20 2.99
N CYS A 223 -10.13 30.85 1.79
CA CYS A 223 -8.75 31.02 1.37
C CYS A 223 -8.61 32.08 0.28
N THR A 224 -7.58 32.92 0.40
CA THR A 224 -7.20 33.93 -0.62
C THR A 224 -6.38 33.35 -1.77
N TYR A 225 -6.34 32.01 -1.91
CA TYR A 225 -5.46 31.28 -2.84
C TYR A 225 -3.95 31.55 -2.69
N SER A 226 -3.50 32.06 -1.53
CA SER A 226 -2.08 32.08 -1.17
C SER A 226 -1.67 30.80 -0.43
N LEU A 227 -0.40 30.41 -0.55
CA LEU A 227 0.12 29.23 0.15
C LEU A 227 0.08 29.39 1.67
N GLU A 228 0.36 30.59 2.18
CA GLU A 228 0.26 30.91 3.60
C GLU A 228 -1.17 30.72 4.12
N CYS A 229 -2.16 31.22 3.36
CA CYS A 229 -3.56 31.07 3.70
C CYS A 229 -3.99 29.58 3.67
N LEU A 230 -3.51 28.80 2.68
CA LEU A 230 -3.74 27.35 2.62
C LEU A 230 -3.13 26.62 3.83
N ARG A 231 -1.88 26.92 4.20
CA ARG A 231 -1.21 26.31 5.37
C ARG A 231 -1.99 26.54 6.67
N LYS A 232 -2.55 27.74 6.82
CA LYS A 232 -3.40 28.08 7.97
C LYS A 232 -4.76 27.39 7.93
N ASN A 233 -5.42 27.40 6.77
CA ASN A 233 -6.83 27.02 6.67
C ASN A 233 -7.09 25.53 6.44
N VAL A 234 -6.16 24.78 5.85
CA VAL A 234 -6.35 23.34 5.65
C VAL A 234 -6.51 22.63 7.00
N PRO A 235 -5.64 22.78 8.01
CA PRO A 235 -5.84 22.15 9.32
C PRO A 235 -7.15 22.59 10.00
N LEU A 236 -7.52 23.87 9.89
CA LEU A 236 -8.78 24.41 10.44
C LEU A 236 -10.02 23.80 9.80
N SER A 237 -9.95 23.38 8.53
CA SER A 237 -11.05 22.72 7.84
C SER A 237 -11.39 21.33 8.40
N PHE A 238 -10.46 20.73 9.15
CA PHE A 238 -10.63 19.42 9.80
C PHE A 238 -11.10 19.48 11.24
N ARG A 239 -11.16 20.66 11.86
CA ARG A 239 -11.53 20.80 13.27
C ARG A 239 -13.03 20.61 13.49
N SER A 240 -13.37 20.00 14.62
CA SER A 240 -14.75 19.76 15.05
C SER A 240 -15.37 21.03 15.63
N GLU A 241 -15.75 21.97 14.75
CA GLU A 241 -16.78 22.95 15.09
C GLU A 241 -18.16 22.32 14.90
N LYS A 242 -19.19 22.92 15.54
CA LYS A 242 -20.59 22.43 15.60
C LYS A 242 -21.14 21.85 14.29
N ASP A 243 -20.61 22.27 13.14
CA ASP A 243 -21.06 21.82 11.82
C ASP A 243 -20.01 21.12 10.93
N ARG A 244 -18.70 21.20 11.18
CA ARG A 244 -17.70 20.88 10.15
C ARG A 244 -17.29 19.41 10.09
N GLN A 245 -16.85 18.87 11.22
CA GLN A 245 -16.45 17.46 11.40
C GLN A 245 -16.90 16.96 12.78
N ALA A 246 -18.02 17.46 13.28
CA ALA A 246 -18.64 16.92 14.47
C ALA A 246 -18.83 15.40 14.31
N VAL A 247 -18.66 14.65 15.40
CA VAL A 247 -18.75 13.17 15.39
C VAL A 247 -20.05 12.70 14.71
N SER A 248 -21.17 13.39 14.91
CA SER A 248 -22.46 13.10 14.27
C SER A 248 -22.42 13.20 12.74
N VAL A 249 -21.68 14.17 12.20
CA VAL A 249 -21.49 14.35 10.75
C VAL A 249 -20.65 13.20 10.19
N VAL A 250 -19.54 12.87 10.85
CA VAL A 250 -18.67 11.76 10.45
C VAL A 250 -19.43 10.42 10.51
N GLN A 251 -20.24 10.20 11.54
CA GLN A 251 -21.13 9.04 11.62
C GLN A 251 -22.11 8.98 10.44
N GLY A 252 -22.64 10.12 9.99
CA GLY A 252 -23.46 10.21 8.77
C GLY A 252 -22.69 9.77 7.52
N TYR A 253 -21.42 10.14 7.40
CA TYR A 253 -20.55 9.70 6.31
C TYR A 253 -20.28 8.20 6.37
N CYS A 254 -20.02 7.65 7.56
CA CYS A 254 -19.87 6.21 7.76
C CYS A 254 -21.12 5.45 7.32
N LYS A 255 -22.32 5.92 7.69
CA LYS A 255 -23.59 5.32 7.26
C LYS A 255 -23.72 5.33 5.74
N LYS A 256 -23.43 6.46 5.08
CA LYS A 256 -23.50 6.57 3.61
C LYS A 256 -22.53 5.61 2.91
N ALA A 257 -21.27 5.58 3.35
CA ALA A 257 -20.25 4.67 2.82
C ALA A 257 -20.66 3.19 3.02
N TYR A 258 -21.18 2.86 4.19
CA TYR A 258 -21.66 1.51 4.51
C TYR A 258 -22.87 1.12 3.65
N THR A 259 -23.84 2.01 3.43
CA THR A 259 -24.96 1.77 2.51
C THR A 259 -24.47 1.47 1.10
N HIS A 260 -23.49 2.23 0.58
CA HIS A 260 -22.89 1.91 -0.72
C HIS A 260 -22.26 0.51 -0.74
N ALA A 261 -21.51 0.14 0.30
CA ALA A 261 -20.91 -1.19 0.40
C ALA A 261 -21.97 -2.32 0.44
N LEU A 262 -23.06 -2.12 1.17
CA LEU A 262 -24.19 -3.07 1.19
C LEU A 262 -24.86 -3.21 -0.18
N MET A 263 -25.11 -2.09 -0.87
CA MET A 263 -25.69 -2.11 -2.21
C MET A 263 -24.83 -2.90 -3.19
N TYR A 264 -23.51 -2.76 -3.15
CA TYR A 264 -22.61 -3.57 -3.99
C TYR A 264 -22.69 -5.06 -3.67
N ARG A 265 -22.75 -5.40 -2.38
CA ARG A 265 -22.88 -6.79 -1.92
C ARG A 265 -24.20 -7.43 -2.39
N GLU A 266 -25.30 -6.71 -2.29
CA GLU A 266 -26.64 -7.21 -2.64
C GLU A 266 -26.86 -7.29 -4.15
N THR A 267 -26.39 -6.28 -4.89
CA THR A 267 -26.63 -6.23 -6.34
C THR A 267 -25.72 -7.17 -7.13
N ARG A 268 -24.64 -7.73 -6.52
CA ARG A 268 -23.64 -8.62 -7.16
C ARG A 268 -23.11 -8.11 -8.50
N VAL A 269 -23.22 -6.81 -8.79
CA VAL A 269 -22.82 -6.28 -10.10
C VAL A 269 -21.31 -6.03 -10.10
N GLU A 270 -20.56 -7.12 -10.17
CA GLU A 270 -19.16 -7.07 -10.52
C GLU A 270 -19.01 -7.05 -12.05
N GLY A 271 -18.08 -6.22 -12.54
CA GLY A 271 -17.70 -6.20 -13.96
C GLY A 271 -18.35 -5.09 -14.81
N PRO A 272 -18.20 -5.17 -16.14
CA PRO A 272 -18.57 -4.10 -17.08
C PRO A 272 -20.03 -3.66 -17.03
N GLU A 273 -20.93 -4.51 -16.54
CA GLU A 273 -22.36 -4.21 -16.45
C GLU A 273 -22.72 -3.32 -15.25
N GLY A 274 -21.95 -3.38 -14.16
CA GLY A 274 -22.07 -2.46 -13.01
C GLY A 274 -21.59 -1.04 -13.32
N LYS A 275 -20.79 -0.90 -14.39
CA LYS A 275 -20.41 0.41 -14.94
C LYS A 275 -21.55 1.13 -15.65
N LYS A 276 -22.70 0.47 -15.90
CA LYS A 276 -23.86 1.13 -16.52
C LYS A 276 -24.67 1.99 -15.55
N THR A 277 -24.61 1.73 -14.24
CA THR A 277 -25.34 2.52 -13.23
C THR A 277 -24.59 3.78 -12.78
N TYR A 278 -23.29 3.90 -13.08
CA TYR A 278 -22.50 5.10 -12.83
C TYR A 278 -21.76 5.56 -14.08
N LYS A 279 -22.15 6.70 -14.67
CA LYS A 279 -21.47 7.29 -15.83
C LYS A 279 -20.03 7.66 -15.45
N LYS A 280 -19.06 6.90 -15.98
CA LYS A 280 -17.62 7.17 -15.91
C LYS A 280 -17.32 8.64 -16.29
N TYR A 281 -16.91 9.44 -15.31
CA TYR A 281 -16.38 10.78 -15.56
C TYR A 281 -14.97 10.63 -16.16
N LYS A 282 -14.80 10.97 -17.44
CA LYS A 282 -13.52 10.78 -18.17
C LYS A 282 -12.50 11.91 -17.97
N SER A 283 -12.80 12.96 -17.20
CA SER A 283 -11.90 14.11 -17.02
C SER A 283 -12.31 15.02 -15.86
N HIS A 284 -11.37 15.41 -15.00
CA HIS A 284 -11.60 16.32 -13.87
C HIS A 284 -11.87 17.79 -14.24
N ARG A 285 -11.75 18.22 -15.51
CA ARG A 285 -11.75 19.64 -15.91
C ARG A 285 -12.69 19.98 -17.06
N ARG A 286 -13.99 19.74 -16.93
CA ARG A 286 -14.98 20.49 -17.72
C ARG A 286 -16.12 20.99 -16.82
N PRO A 287 -16.51 22.28 -16.93
CA PRO A 287 -17.73 22.76 -16.29
C PRO A 287 -18.92 21.94 -16.81
N THR A 288 -19.90 21.74 -15.94
CA THR A 288 -21.12 20.96 -16.22
C THR A 288 -21.73 21.41 -17.56
N PRO A 289 -22.06 20.48 -18.47
CA PRO A 289 -22.71 20.84 -19.74
C PRO A 289 -23.98 21.64 -19.46
N LYS A 290 -24.25 22.69 -20.26
CA LYS A 290 -25.39 23.61 -20.07
C LYS A 290 -26.74 22.90 -19.97
N GLU A 291 -26.82 21.71 -20.55
CA GLU A 291 -27.96 20.78 -20.60
C GLU A 291 -28.40 20.27 -19.20
N TRP A 292 -27.57 20.45 -18.18
CA TRP A 292 -27.78 19.93 -16.82
C TRP A 292 -28.12 21.03 -15.79
N ARG A 293 -28.35 22.27 -16.25
CA ARG A 293 -28.95 23.32 -15.43
C ARG A 293 -30.45 23.30 -15.68
N GLN A 294 -31.16 22.42 -14.96
CA GLN A 294 -32.58 22.62 -14.68
C GLN A 294 -32.71 23.33 -13.34
#